data_AF-T0F275-F1
#
_entry.id   AF-T0F275-F1
#
_cell.length_a   1.000
_cell.length_b   1.000
_cell.length_c   1.000
_cell.angle_alpha   90.00
_cell.angle_beta   90.00
_cell.angle_gamma   90.00
#
_symmetry.space_group_name_H-M   'P 1'
#
loop_
_entity.id
_entity.type
_entity.pdbx_description
1 polymer ?
#
loop_
_entity_poly.entity_id
_entity_poly.type
_entity_poly.pdbx_seq_one_letter_code
_entity_poly.pdbx_strand_id
1 'polypeptide(L)'
;MKGRKFPLLLVYVDYRKNSANKIRKRFLHGNSEKFFRERNMIPATEVKAYYEEFLSEKKTNRWWELAGYYIGYGSYLVCFWIVFGLKRENPLFSSLFFFGLFTRFASLMIGQVFLVPKVFLRLLSLEKEESDLAWLTILNYKDEIVGRLARNVYGWNDPSDLFEMDRDALSRFVKEKTSTDWRKIGRNFLLLYFPSLLFTLYLTYIAWLE
;
A
#
# COMPACT_ATOMS: atom_id res chain seq x y z
N MET A 1 23.15 -39.12 -2.48
CA MET A 1 24.06 -38.01 -2.14
C MET A 1 23.45 -37.18 -1.02
N LYS A 2 24.16 -37.08 0.11
CA LYS A 2 23.80 -36.23 1.26
C LYS A 2 23.98 -34.75 0.92
N GLY A 3 23.03 -33.94 1.36
CA GLY A 3 23.29 -32.65 2.01
C GLY A 3 23.65 -31.46 1.12
N ARG A 4 22.74 -30.48 1.09
CA ARG A 4 23.05 -29.05 1.25
C ARG A 4 21.76 -28.34 1.70
N LYS A 5 21.59 -28.22 3.02
CA LYS A 5 20.58 -27.32 3.61
C LYS A 5 21.07 -25.88 3.39
N PHE A 6 20.21 -25.04 2.85
CA PHE A 6 20.45 -23.63 2.56
C PHE A 6 20.81 -22.85 3.85
N PRO A 7 22.00 -22.22 3.94
CA PRO A 7 22.41 -21.45 5.12
C PRO A 7 21.83 -20.03 5.19
N LEU A 8 21.26 -19.50 4.11
CA LEU A 8 20.82 -18.09 4.02
C LEU A 8 19.58 -17.75 4.89
N LEU A 9 18.68 -18.71 5.09
CA LEU A 9 17.48 -18.50 5.92
C LEU A 9 17.81 -18.44 7.42
N LEU A 10 18.87 -19.13 7.85
CA LEU A 10 19.35 -19.08 9.23
C LEU A 10 20.03 -17.75 9.54
N VAL A 11 20.82 -17.21 8.60
CA VAL A 11 21.50 -15.91 8.78
C VAL A 11 20.49 -14.76 8.89
N TYR A 12 19.41 -14.78 8.10
CA TYR A 12 18.39 -13.73 8.15
C TYR A 12 17.57 -13.74 9.45
N VAL A 13 17.31 -14.94 10.01
CA VAL A 13 16.58 -15.09 11.29
C VAL A 13 17.45 -14.71 12.49
N ASP A 14 18.74 -15.05 12.45
CA ASP A 14 19.68 -14.75 13.55
C ASP A 14 20.02 -13.24 13.61
N TYR A 15 20.14 -12.58 12.45
CA TYR A 15 20.33 -11.13 12.38
C TYR A 15 19.11 -10.36 12.93
N ARG A 16 17.89 -10.83 12.62
CA ARG A 16 16.64 -10.26 13.13
C ARG A 16 16.55 -10.36 14.66
N LYS A 17 17.03 -11.47 15.26
CA LYS A 17 17.06 -11.65 16.73
C LYS A 17 18.14 -10.81 17.42
N ASN A 18 19.34 -10.74 16.86
CA ASN A 18 20.45 -9.99 17.48
C ASN A 18 20.28 -8.47 17.36
N SER A 19 19.76 -7.97 16.25
CA SER A 19 19.42 -6.55 16.10
C SER A 19 18.26 -6.15 17.02
N ALA A 20 17.23 -6.99 17.16
CA ALA A 20 16.13 -6.74 18.10
C ALA A 20 16.60 -6.64 19.56
N ASN A 21 17.53 -7.50 19.99
CA ASN A 21 18.06 -7.47 21.37
C ASN A 21 19.00 -6.28 21.63
N LYS A 22 19.78 -5.85 20.63
CA LYS A 22 20.69 -4.70 20.75
C LYS A 22 19.94 -3.37 20.73
N ILE A 23 18.88 -3.27 19.95
CA ILE A 23 17.97 -2.10 19.89
C ILE A 23 17.15 -2.00 21.18
N ARG A 24 16.64 -3.13 21.70
CA ARG A 24 15.90 -3.17 22.97
C ARG A 24 16.75 -2.73 24.16
N LYS A 25 18.05 -3.08 24.21
CA LYS A 25 18.95 -2.68 25.29
C LYS A 25 19.40 -1.21 25.22
N ARG A 26 19.51 -0.60 24.04
CA ARG A 26 19.87 0.84 23.90
C ARG A 26 18.69 1.80 24.13
N PHE A 27 17.47 1.41 23.74
CA PHE A 27 16.30 2.28 23.91
C PHE A 27 15.78 2.37 25.35
N LEU A 28 16.06 1.38 26.20
CA LEU A 28 15.55 1.33 27.58
C LEU A 28 16.35 2.18 28.58
N HIS A 29 17.53 2.70 28.22
CA HIS A 29 18.43 3.35 29.18
C HIS A 29 18.57 4.88 29.08
N GLY A 30 18.06 5.54 28.04
CA GLY A 30 18.21 7.00 27.88
C GLY A 30 16.92 7.81 27.86
N ASN A 31 15.77 7.18 27.56
CA ASN A 31 14.53 7.92 27.27
C ASN A 31 13.28 7.24 27.89
N SER A 32 13.49 6.21 28.73
CA SER A 32 12.43 5.33 29.21
C SER A 32 11.48 6.02 30.19
N GLU A 33 11.94 6.91 31.06
CA GLU A 33 11.07 7.59 32.04
C GLU A 33 10.10 8.60 31.42
N LYS A 34 10.55 9.36 30.42
CA LYS A 34 9.70 10.32 29.70
C LYS A 34 8.67 9.59 28.83
N PHE A 35 9.12 8.54 28.12
CA PHE A 35 8.24 7.63 27.37
C PHE A 35 7.27 6.86 28.28
N PHE A 36 7.67 6.45 29.49
CA PHE A 36 6.78 5.76 30.44
C PHE A 36 5.71 6.69 31.02
N ARG A 37 6.07 7.94 31.32
CA ARG A 37 5.11 8.96 31.76
C ARG A 37 4.09 9.30 30.68
N GLU A 38 4.51 9.42 29.42
CA GLU A 38 3.60 9.64 28.28
C GLU A 38 2.76 8.40 27.96
N ARG A 39 3.30 7.18 28.12
CA ARG A 39 2.56 5.92 27.93
C ARG A 39 1.38 5.75 28.89
N ASN A 40 1.39 6.44 30.04
CA ASN A 40 0.31 6.39 31.02
C ASN A 40 -0.84 7.36 30.74
N MET A 41 -0.69 8.31 29.80
CA MET A 41 -1.76 9.23 29.42
C MET A 41 -2.53 8.79 28.16
N ILE A 42 -1.93 7.93 27.34
CA ILE A 42 -2.53 7.49 26.07
C ILE A 42 -3.12 6.09 26.24
N PRO A 43 -4.45 5.92 26.14
CA PRO A 43 -5.08 4.64 26.38
C PRO A 43 -4.70 3.66 25.26
N ALA A 44 -4.31 2.44 25.63
CA ALA A 44 -3.91 1.38 24.70
C ALA A 44 -4.98 1.06 23.63
N THR A 45 -6.23 1.44 23.89
CA THR A 45 -7.36 1.35 22.96
C THR A 45 -7.20 2.24 21.73
N GLU A 46 -6.63 3.44 21.85
CA GLU A 46 -6.47 4.38 20.74
C GLU A 46 -5.36 3.97 19.79
N VAL A 47 -4.23 3.49 20.33
CA VAL A 47 -3.15 2.87 19.56
C VAL A 47 -3.67 1.68 18.75
N LYS A 48 -4.54 0.86 19.37
CA LYS A 48 -5.15 -0.27 18.70
C LYS A 48 -6.10 0.18 17.57
N ALA A 49 -6.88 1.24 17.79
CA ALA A 49 -7.76 1.79 16.77
C ALA A 49 -7.00 2.27 15.52
N TYR A 50 -5.84 2.92 15.70
CA TYR A 50 -5.01 3.38 14.59
C TYR A 50 -4.39 2.21 13.81
N TYR A 51 -4.02 1.15 14.52
CA TYR A 51 -3.54 -0.06 13.89
C TYR A 51 -4.64 -0.81 13.13
N GLU A 52 -5.85 -0.90 13.68
CA GLU A 52 -7.00 -1.48 12.99
C GLU A 52 -7.38 -0.70 11.73
N GLU A 53 -7.32 0.63 11.78
CA GLU A 53 -7.51 1.46 10.58
C GLU A 53 -6.44 1.17 9.52
N PHE A 54 -5.17 1.04 9.92
CA PHE A 54 -4.08 0.65 9.02
C PHE A 54 -4.35 -0.72 8.37
N LEU A 55 -4.81 -1.71 9.13
CA LEU A 55 -5.17 -3.03 8.59
C LEU A 55 -6.33 -2.96 7.59
N SER A 56 -7.33 -2.12 7.88
CA SER A 56 -8.47 -1.90 6.99
C SER A 56 -8.04 -1.24 5.66
N GLU A 57 -7.15 -0.24 5.72
CA GLU A 57 -6.57 0.41 4.55
C GLU A 57 -5.71 -0.58 3.76
N LYS A 58 -4.93 -1.42 4.45
CA LYS A 58 -4.14 -2.49 3.84
C LYS A 58 -4.99 -3.47 3.06
N LYS A 59 -6.10 -3.92 3.63
CA LYS A 59 -7.06 -4.82 2.98
C LYS A 59 -7.70 -4.16 1.78
N THR A 60 -8.14 -2.90 1.93
CA THR A 60 -8.82 -2.13 0.88
C THR A 60 -7.92 -1.91 -0.33
N ASN A 61 -6.66 -1.47 -0.12
CA ASN A 61 -5.70 -1.29 -1.21
C ASN A 61 -5.48 -2.60 -1.99
N ARG A 62 -5.28 -3.72 -1.27
CA ARG A 62 -5.09 -5.03 -1.91
C ARG A 62 -6.31 -5.45 -2.72
N TRP A 63 -7.51 -5.15 -2.22
CA TRP A 63 -8.76 -5.45 -2.92
C TRP A 63 -8.88 -4.66 -4.23
N TRP A 64 -8.58 -3.37 -4.21
CA TRP A 64 -8.59 -2.53 -5.42
C TRP A 64 -7.54 -2.96 -6.44
N GLU A 65 -6.33 -3.27 -5.97
CA GLU A 65 -5.27 -3.78 -6.83
C GLU A 65 -5.70 -5.09 -7.50
N LEU A 66 -6.18 -6.07 -6.72
CA LEU A 66 -6.65 -7.34 -7.25
C LEU A 66 -7.84 -7.17 -8.20
N ALA A 67 -8.82 -6.31 -7.87
CA ALA A 67 -9.95 -6.03 -8.74
C ALA A 67 -9.48 -5.47 -10.09
N GLY A 68 -8.54 -4.53 -10.08
CA GLY A 68 -7.95 -3.99 -11.30
C GLY A 68 -7.16 -5.02 -12.11
N TYR A 69 -6.47 -5.95 -11.44
CA TYR A 69 -5.84 -7.11 -12.10
C TYR A 69 -6.88 -8.02 -12.75
N TYR A 70 -7.89 -8.49 -12.01
CA TYR A 70 -8.89 -9.43 -12.52
C TYR A 70 -9.74 -8.83 -13.63
N ILE A 71 -10.22 -7.60 -13.47
CA ILE A 71 -11.06 -6.93 -14.49
C ILE A 71 -10.21 -6.61 -15.72
N GLY A 72 -9.00 -6.08 -15.51
CA GLY A 72 -8.07 -5.75 -16.60
C GLY A 72 -7.73 -6.96 -17.45
N TYR A 73 -7.15 -8.00 -16.85
CA TYR A 73 -6.79 -9.21 -17.60
C TYR A 73 -8.00 -10.03 -18.04
N GLY A 74 -9.08 -10.02 -17.27
CA GLY A 74 -10.34 -10.68 -17.62
C GLY A 74 -10.94 -10.12 -18.89
N SER A 75 -10.93 -8.80 -19.07
CA SER A 75 -11.42 -8.17 -20.30
C SER A 75 -10.62 -8.59 -21.54
N TYR A 76 -9.31 -8.78 -21.42
CA TYR A 76 -8.49 -9.30 -22.52
C TYR A 76 -8.86 -10.73 -22.88
N LEU A 77 -9.06 -11.59 -21.87
CA LEU A 77 -9.48 -12.98 -22.10
C LEU A 77 -10.85 -13.05 -22.77
N VAL A 78 -11.80 -12.21 -22.34
CA VAL A 78 -13.13 -12.12 -22.96
C VAL A 78 -13.02 -11.63 -24.41
N CYS A 79 -12.22 -10.58 -24.66
CA CYS A 79 -11.98 -10.08 -26.01
C CYS A 79 -11.36 -11.17 -26.91
N PHE A 80 -10.36 -11.91 -26.41
CA PHE A 80 -9.75 -13.03 -27.12
C PHE A 80 -10.77 -14.14 -27.42
N TRP A 81 -11.60 -14.50 -26.45
CA TRP A 81 -12.64 -15.51 -26.62
C TRP A 81 -13.66 -15.11 -27.69
N ILE A 82 -14.09 -13.85 -27.72
CA ILE A 82 -15.04 -13.35 -28.73
C ILE A 82 -14.42 -13.42 -30.13
N VAL A 83 -13.21 -12.90 -30.31
CA VAL A 83 -12.57 -12.81 -31.62
C VAL A 83 -12.15 -14.20 -32.14
N PHE A 84 -11.52 -15.03 -31.31
CA PHE A 84 -10.97 -16.31 -31.76
C PHE A 84 -11.91 -17.50 -31.53
N GLY A 85 -12.68 -17.49 -30.43
CA GLY A 85 -13.61 -18.57 -30.09
C GLY A 85 -14.92 -18.44 -30.86
N LEU A 86 -15.56 -17.28 -30.78
CA LEU A 86 -16.83 -17.02 -31.46
C LEU A 86 -16.66 -16.55 -32.91
N LYS A 87 -15.42 -16.23 -33.34
CA LYS A 87 -15.11 -15.71 -34.69
C LYS A 87 -15.94 -14.48 -35.07
N ARG A 88 -16.29 -13.65 -34.08
CA ARG A 88 -16.96 -12.37 -34.32
C ARG A 88 -15.92 -11.25 -34.41
N GLU A 89 -15.79 -10.69 -35.59
CA GLU A 89 -14.78 -9.68 -35.91
C GLU A 89 -15.37 -8.26 -35.97
N ASN A 90 -16.30 -7.92 -35.06
CA ASN A 90 -16.79 -6.54 -34.96
C ASN A 90 -15.67 -5.66 -34.35
N PRO A 91 -15.22 -4.59 -35.04
CA PRO A 91 -14.16 -3.71 -34.54
C PRO A 91 -14.51 -3.07 -33.19
N LEU A 92 -15.80 -2.93 -32.86
CA LEU A 92 -16.26 -2.39 -31.58
C LEU A 92 -15.84 -3.26 -30.39
N PHE A 93 -15.56 -4.56 -30.56
CA PHE A 93 -15.03 -5.40 -29.49
C PHE A 93 -13.61 -5.00 -29.06
N SER A 94 -12.86 -4.26 -29.88
CA SER A 94 -11.57 -3.68 -29.48
C SER A 94 -11.70 -2.71 -28.30
N SER A 95 -12.90 -2.16 -28.06
CA SER A 95 -13.17 -1.33 -26.87
C SER A 95 -12.91 -2.08 -25.57
N LEU A 96 -13.21 -3.38 -25.49
CA LEU A 96 -12.90 -4.23 -24.33
C LEU A 96 -11.40 -4.32 -24.05
N PHE A 97 -10.59 -4.33 -25.11
CA PHE A 97 -9.14 -4.30 -24.97
C PHE A 97 -8.67 -2.96 -24.39
N PHE A 98 -9.15 -1.84 -24.92
CA PHE A 98 -8.81 -0.53 -24.36
C PHE A 98 -9.29 -0.36 -22.91
N PHE A 99 -10.46 -0.90 -22.60
CA PHE A 99 -10.97 -0.96 -21.24
C PHE A 99 -10.03 -1.72 -20.31
N GLY A 100 -9.59 -2.91 -20.71
CA GLY A 100 -8.62 -3.69 -19.94
C GLY A 100 -7.34 -2.94 -19.64
N LEU A 101 -6.80 -2.25 -20.64
CA LEU A 101 -5.58 -1.46 -20.50
C LEU A 101 -5.77 -0.27 -19.57
N PHE A 102 -6.90 0.42 -19.72
CA PHE A 102 -7.26 1.54 -18.87
C PHE A 102 -7.51 1.11 -17.42
N THR A 103 -8.16 -0.04 -17.18
CA THR A 103 -8.35 -0.61 -15.84
C THR A 103 -7.03 -1.03 -15.20
N ARG A 104 -6.07 -1.57 -15.97
CA ARG A 104 -4.72 -1.86 -15.46
C ARG A 104 -3.98 -0.59 -15.08
N PHE A 105 -4.07 0.45 -15.90
CA PHE A 105 -3.49 1.75 -15.58
C PHE A 105 -4.13 2.36 -14.33
N ALA A 106 -5.47 2.33 -14.22
CA ALA A 106 -6.21 2.76 -13.04
C ALA A 106 -5.76 2.03 -11.76
N SER A 107 -5.55 0.72 -11.85
CA SER A 107 -5.05 -0.09 -10.73
C SER A 107 -3.68 0.36 -10.23
N LEU A 108 -2.77 0.72 -11.14
CA LEU A 108 -1.44 1.22 -10.78
C LEU A 108 -1.53 2.61 -10.14
N MET A 109 -2.39 3.48 -10.68
CA MET A 109 -2.67 4.81 -10.13
C MET A 109 -3.23 4.72 -8.71
N ILE A 110 -4.15 3.80 -8.44
CA ILE A 110 -4.69 3.57 -7.09
C ILE A 110 -3.57 3.14 -6.12
N GLY A 111 -2.61 2.34 -6.57
CA GLY A 111 -1.43 1.98 -5.79
C GLY A 111 -0.63 3.22 -5.32
N GLN A 112 -0.53 4.26 -6.16
CA GLN A 112 0.10 5.53 -5.80
C GLN A 112 -0.72 6.32 -4.76
N VAL A 113 -2.05 6.27 -4.84
CA VAL A 113 -2.94 6.91 -3.85
C VAL A 113 -2.72 6.34 -2.44
N PHE A 114 -2.45 5.04 -2.33
CA PHE A 114 -2.21 4.34 -1.07
C PHE A 114 -0.72 4.11 -0.77
N LEU A 115 0.17 4.85 -1.44
CA LEU A 115 1.62 4.71 -1.28
C LEU A 115 2.05 4.98 0.16
N VAL A 116 1.56 6.07 0.74
CA VAL A 116 1.77 6.44 2.15
C VAL A 116 0.52 6.08 2.97
N PRO A 117 0.62 5.15 3.95
CA PRO A 117 -0.49 4.82 4.85
C PRO A 117 -0.92 6.02 5.69
N LYS A 118 -2.21 6.11 6.03
CA LYS A 118 -2.76 7.23 6.82
C LYS A 118 -2.06 7.46 8.15
N VAL A 119 -1.62 6.39 8.82
CA VAL A 119 -0.90 6.49 10.10
C VAL A 119 0.34 7.37 9.97
N PHE A 120 1.05 7.35 8.83
CA PHE A 120 2.17 8.25 8.58
C PHE A 120 1.71 9.68 8.25
N LEU A 121 0.55 9.86 7.63
CA LEU A 121 -0.01 11.18 7.38
C LEU A 121 -0.39 11.89 8.69
N ARG A 122 -0.91 11.14 9.67
CA ARG A 122 -1.21 11.64 11.02
C ARG A 122 0.03 12.11 11.79
N LEU A 123 1.20 11.57 11.45
CA LEU A 123 2.48 12.06 11.98
C LEU A 123 2.70 13.55 11.64
N LEU A 124 2.17 14.00 10.50
CA LEU A 124 2.25 15.38 10.01
C LEU A 124 1.09 16.27 10.52
N SER A 125 0.22 15.76 11.39
CA SER A 125 -0.89 16.53 11.95
C SER A 125 -0.39 17.70 12.80
N LEU A 126 -1.16 18.80 12.80
CA LEU A 126 -0.91 19.95 13.67
C LEU A 126 -1.28 19.65 15.13
N GLU A 127 -2.15 18.66 15.34
CA GLU A 127 -2.55 18.22 16.67
C GLU A 127 -1.49 17.27 17.26
N LYS A 128 -0.90 17.70 18.39
CA LYS A 128 0.22 16.99 19.00
C LYS A 128 -0.19 15.60 19.49
N GLU A 129 -1.38 15.46 20.05
CA GLU A 129 -1.92 14.19 20.51
C GLU A 129 -2.05 13.18 19.37
N GLU A 130 -2.59 13.60 18.22
CA GLU A 130 -2.74 12.76 17.02
C GLU A 130 -1.37 12.28 16.48
N SER A 131 -0.38 13.19 16.46
CA SER A 131 0.97 12.89 16.00
C SER A 131 1.71 11.96 16.97
N ASP A 132 1.55 12.15 18.28
CA ASP A 132 2.13 11.30 19.32
C ASP A 132 1.53 9.88 19.29
N LEU A 133 0.20 9.78 19.14
CA LEU A 133 -0.54 8.52 18.94
C LEU A 133 -0.08 7.76 17.69
N ALA A 134 0.06 8.47 16.57
CA ALA A 134 0.55 7.90 15.33
C ALA A 134 1.98 7.35 15.48
N TRP A 135 2.87 8.12 16.12
CA TRP A 135 4.25 7.70 16.36
C TRP A 135 4.32 6.46 17.27
N LEU A 136 3.55 6.44 18.36
CA LEU A 136 3.46 5.28 19.25
C LEU A 136 2.93 4.02 18.54
N THR A 137 1.94 4.18 17.67
CA THR A 137 1.39 3.10 16.86
C THR A 137 2.44 2.55 15.90
N ILE A 138 3.19 3.42 15.23
CA ILE A 138 4.30 3.03 14.35
C ILE A 138 5.37 2.27 15.13
N LEU A 139 5.75 2.72 16.33
CA LEU A 139 6.75 2.03 17.14
C LEU A 139 6.29 0.64 17.60
N ASN A 140 5.04 0.50 18.02
CA ASN A 140 4.49 -0.77 18.51
C ASN A 140 4.37 -1.83 17.40
N TYR A 141 4.05 -1.41 16.17
CA TYR A 141 3.87 -2.29 15.02
C TYR A 141 4.87 -1.99 13.88
N LYS A 142 6.10 -1.63 14.26
CA LYS A 142 7.14 -1.09 13.37
C LYS A 142 7.40 -1.97 12.16
N ASP A 143 7.60 -3.26 12.37
CA ASP A 143 7.91 -4.22 11.32
C ASP A 143 6.86 -4.25 10.21
N GLU A 144 5.57 -4.13 10.57
CA GLU A 144 4.48 -4.23 9.60
C GLU A 144 4.16 -2.89 8.95
N ILE A 145 4.11 -1.81 9.75
CA ILE A 145 3.75 -0.47 9.27
C ILE A 145 4.89 0.11 8.42
N VAL A 146 6.12 0.09 8.93
CA VAL A 146 7.30 0.55 8.20
C VAL A 146 7.62 -0.41 7.05
N GLY A 147 7.47 -1.72 7.25
CA GLY A 147 7.65 -2.71 6.18
C GLY A 147 6.74 -2.49 4.98
N ARG A 148 5.49 -2.04 5.20
CA ARG A 148 4.59 -1.66 4.11
C ARG A 148 5.07 -0.41 3.38
N LEU A 149 5.46 0.64 4.11
CA LEU A 149 5.97 1.87 3.50
C LEU A 149 7.27 1.59 2.71
N ALA A 150 8.18 0.80 3.28
CA ALA A 150 9.40 0.32 2.65
C ALA A 150 9.12 -0.36 1.31
N ARG A 151 8.21 -1.36 1.32
CA ARG A 151 7.84 -2.09 0.11
C ARG A 151 7.21 -1.18 -0.94
N ASN A 152 6.40 -0.20 -0.53
CA ASN A 152 5.76 0.74 -1.45
C ASN A 152 6.74 1.73 -2.08
N VAL A 153 7.75 2.20 -1.33
CA VAL A 153 8.68 3.24 -1.81
C VAL A 153 9.92 2.65 -2.47
N TYR A 154 10.53 1.63 -1.87
CA TYR A 154 11.80 1.03 -2.32
C TYR A 154 11.60 -0.21 -3.17
N GLY A 155 10.42 -0.84 -3.16
CA GLY A 155 10.12 -2.04 -3.94
C GLY A 155 11.03 -3.21 -3.53
N TRP A 156 12.05 -3.47 -4.34
CA TRP A 156 13.04 -4.55 -4.16
C TRP A 156 14.38 -4.04 -3.61
N ASN A 157 14.55 -2.72 -3.45
CA ASN A 157 15.77 -2.10 -2.92
C ASN A 157 15.83 -2.21 -1.40
N ASP A 158 17.04 -2.07 -0.83
CA ASP A 158 17.27 -2.14 0.62
C ASP A 158 16.54 -1.00 1.36
N PRO A 159 15.62 -1.31 2.29
CA PRO A 159 14.90 -0.32 3.08
C PRO A 159 15.49 -0.11 4.48
N SER A 160 16.71 -0.61 4.76
CA SER A 160 17.38 -0.51 6.07
C SER A 160 17.26 0.87 6.71
N ASP A 161 17.51 1.91 5.91
CA ASP A 161 17.53 3.29 6.35
C ASP A 161 16.18 3.71 6.94
N LEU A 162 15.06 3.26 6.36
CA LEU A 162 13.71 3.61 6.80
C LEU A 162 13.39 3.01 8.18
N PHE A 163 13.96 1.86 8.52
CA PHE A 163 13.78 1.25 9.83
C PHE A 163 14.64 1.91 10.91
N GLU A 164 15.70 2.62 10.54
CA GLU A 164 16.59 3.30 11.49
C GLU A 164 16.19 4.76 11.76
N MET A 165 15.31 5.34 10.94
CA MET A 165 14.83 6.71 11.09
C MET A 165 14.18 6.99 12.46
N ASP A 166 14.52 8.15 13.02
CA ASP A 166 13.83 8.75 14.15
C ASP A 166 12.54 9.46 13.68
N ARG A 167 11.79 10.02 14.65
CA ARG A 167 10.49 10.66 14.36
C ARG A 167 10.63 11.81 13.36
N ASP A 168 11.68 12.62 13.49
CA ASP A 168 11.87 13.82 12.68
C ASP A 168 12.36 13.49 11.28
N ALA A 169 13.24 12.49 11.13
CA ALA A 169 13.66 11.98 9.83
C ALA A 169 12.49 11.31 9.10
N LEU A 170 11.70 10.48 9.80
CA LEU A 170 10.52 9.84 9.21
C LEU A 170 9.46 10.88 8.79
N SER A 171 9.21 11.90 9.62
CA SER A 171 8.29 12.99 9.26
C SER A 171 8.74 13.73 8.00
N ARG A 172 10.03 14.06 7.89
CA ARG A 172 10.59 14.71 6.70
C ARG A 172 10.47 13.84 5.46
N PHE A 173 10.80 12.55 5.57
CA PHE A 173 10.66 11.58 4.49
C PHE A 173 9.21 11.45 4.01
N VAL A 174 8.25 11.32 4.94
CA VAL A 174 6.82 11.23 4.61
C VAL A 174 6.33 12.52 3.96
N LYS A 175 6.76 13.68 4.45
CA LYS A 175 6.40 14.98 3.87
C LYS A 175 6.87 15.13 2.43
N GLU A 176 8.10 14.69 2.13
CA GLU A 176 8.63 14.69 0.76
C GLU A 176 7.78 13.81 -0.17
N LYS A 177 7.48 12.58 0.27
CA LYS A 177 6.68 11.62 -0.51
C LYS A 177 5.19 11.95 -0.61
N THR A 178 4.68 12.83 0.27
CA THR A 178 3.29 13.30 0.27
C THR A 178 3.17 14.74 -0.29
N SER A 179 4.22 15.27 -0.91
CA SER A 179 4.17 16.61 -1.53
C SER A 179 3.09 16.72 -2.61
N THR A 180 2.81 15.61 -3.31
CA THR A 180 1.72 15.49 -4.27
C THR A 180 0.50 14.85 -3.60
N ASP A 181 -0.64 15.53 -3.67
CA ASP A 181 -1.90 15.02 -3.12
C ASP A 181 -2.54 13.98 -4.05
N TRP A 182 -2.01 12.76 -3.97
CA TRP A 182 -2.50 11.63 -4.75
C TRP A 182 -3.96 11.28 -4.45
N ARG A 183 -4.47 11.56 -3.24
CA ARG A 183 -5.86 11.29 -2.88
C ARG A 183 -6.81 12.17 -3.68
N LYS A 184 -6.46 13.45 -3.87
CA LYS A 184 -7.22 14.38 -4.72
C LYS A 184 -7.15 13.99 -6.20
N ILE A 185 -5.96 13.61 -6.69
CA ILE A 185 -5.77 13.14 -8.08
C ILE A 185 -6.60 11.88 -8.33
N GLY A 186 -6.55 10.91 -7.42
CA GLY A 186 -7.33 9.67 -7.51
C GLY A 186 -8.83 9.93 -7.57
N ARG A 187 -9.35 10.88 -6.78
CA ARG A 187 -10.77 11.27 -6.83
C ARG A 187 -11.16 11.85 -8.19
N ASN A 188 -10.35 12.74 -8.74
CA ASN A 188 -10.60 13.33 -10.05
C ASN A 188 -10.49 12.28 -11.17
N PHE A 189 -9.54 11.35 -11.05
CA PHE A 189 -9.40 10.23 -11.98
C PHE A 189 -10.64 9.34 -11.99
N LEU A 190 -11.25 9.06 -10.83
CA LEU A 190 -12.49 8.26 -10.77
C LEU A 190 -13.67 8.91 -11.50
N LEU A 191 -13.74 10.26 -11.51
CA LEU A 191 -14.76 10.99 -12.27
C LEU A 191 -14.63 10.82 -13.78
N LEU A 192 -13.41 10.60 -14.27
CA LEU A 192 -13.16 10.26 -15.68
C LEU A 192 -13.37 8.76 -15.93
N TYR A 193 -12.96 7.92 -14.98
CA TYR A 193 -12.97 6.46 -15.12
C TYR A 193 -14.38 5.90 -15.28
N PHE A 194 -15.34 6.36 -14.47
CA PHE A 194 -16.69 5.81 -14.47
C PHE A 194 -17.46 6.08 -15.78
N PRO A 195 -17.45 7.30 -16.37
CA PRO A 195 -17.97 7.53 -17.70
C PRO A 195 -17.31 6.67 -18.79
N SER A 196 -15.97 6.53 -18.77
CA SER A 196 -15.26 5.69 -19.74
C SER A 196 -15.64 4.22 -19.65
N LEU A 197 -15.84 3.71 -18.43
CA LEU A 197 -16.35 2.36 -18.17
C LEU A 197 -17.75 2.19 -18.79
N LEU A 198 -18.68 3.09 -18.49
CA LEU A 198 -20.05 3.03 -19.02
C LEU A 198 -20.09 3.09 -20.54
N PHE A 199 -19.29 4.00 -21.13
CA PHE A 199 -19.20 4.13 -22.57
C PHE A 199 -18.67 2.85 -23.23
N THR A 200 -17.66 2.21 -22.64
CA THR A 200 -17.12 0.94 -23.16
C THR A 200 -18.13 -0.19 -23.07
N LEU A 201 -18.86 -0.29 -21.95
CA LEU A 201 -19.94 -1.28 -21.80
C LEU A 201 -21.04 -1.07 -22.85
N TYR A 202 -21.40 0.18 -23.12
CA TYR A 202 -22.36 0.54 -24.15
C TYR A 202 -21.89 0.15 -25.56
N LEU A 203 -20.64 0.45 -25.93
CA LEU A 203 -20.08 0.04 -27.21
C LEU A 203 -20.03 -1.49 -27.36
N THR A 204 -19.67 -2.20 -26.28
CA THR A 204 -19.65 -3.67 -26.27
C THR A 204 -21.06 -4.24 -26.46
N TYR A 205 -22.07 -3.61 -25.85
CA TYR A 205 -23.45 -4.02 -26.02
C TYR A 205 -23.95 -3.83 -27.45
N ILE A 206 -23.63 -2.69 -28.10
CA ILE A 206 -23.96 -2.47 -29.51
C ILE A 206 -23.28 -3.51 -30.40
N ALA A 207 -21.99 -3.74 -30.19
CA ALA A 207 -21.21 -4.74 -30.95
C ALA A 207 -21.80 -6.16 -30.87
N TRP A 208 -22.53 -6.44 -29.78
CA TRP A 208 -23.20 -7.72 -29.57
C TRP A 208 -24.52 -7.83 -30.33
N LEU A 209 -25.25 -6.73 -30.49
CA LEU A 209 -26.54 -6.70 -31.19
C LEU A 209 -26.40 -6.72 -32.72
N GLU A 210 -25.32 -6.13 -33.24
CA GLU A 210 -24.92 -6.25 -34.65
C GLU A 210 -24.42 -7.67 -34.99
#